data_AF-A0A6N7VNU1-F1
#
_entry.id   AF-A0A6N7VNU1-F1
#
_cell.length_a   1.000
_cell.length_b   1.000
_cell.length_c   1.000
_cell.angle_alpha   90.00
_cell.angle_beta   90.00
_cell.angle_gamma   90.00
#
_symmetry.space_group_name_H-M   'P 1'
#
loop_
_entity.id
_entity.type
_entity.pdbx_description
1 polymer ?
#
loop_
_entity_poly.entity_id
_entity_poly.type
_entity_poly.pdbx_seq_one_letter_code
_entity_poly.pdbx_strand_id
1 'polypeptide(L)'
;MEYTQKERIEIIKFIEENFGRIEEVYEVDYGNFSLDVAQVNPTEEKPYYTLITLGMGEHKMYNQNNENFSSYAELMISLPPDWNFENKKYNWGLDELMHLAHIPFSFYYAYEWGHLENNFEPFSSETNLSAVAILYPEMKEENSGLLKLENRDLQFYQLVPLYDEEYNFALKNGMKNLLLLDVEKKINYVVDMQREKVLEYSEEEKELQDDIMDSSEWHLGDYYSKGIEVDEINVYNHLAIFLRWAMENSFLADNFLKAYSKELEKYTFQDFIDLREFVKYRLKGDLRKSFFNDVGKEFVRYYYDYDFDDGDFFPADIDNYAKRIFGEKRYYSPELKREAYLYLNFDEKYYQDMKEVIDKIYNKWLKELENYSN
;
A
#
# COMPACT_ATOMS: atom_id res chain seq x y z
N MET A 1 10.31 15.28 -19.34
CA MET A 1 10.55 15.83 -20.69
C MET A 1 9.42 15.31 -21.52
N GLU A 2 8.61 16.20 -22.07
CA GLU A 2 7.47 15.80 -22.91
C GLU A 2 7.89 14.86 -24.03
N TYR A 3 6.97 14.00 -24.46
CA TYR A 3 7.22 13.13 -25.59
C TYR A 3 7.50 13.93 -26.84
N THR A 4 8.58 13.58 -27.54
CA THR A 4 8.83 14.10 -28.87
C THR A 4 7.71 13.66 -29.83
N GLN A 5 7.51 14.39 -30.94
CA GLN A 5 6.52 13.99 -31.95
C GLN A 5 6.73 12.56 -32.45
N LYS A 6 7.99 12.13 -32.56
CA LYS A 6 8.32 10.77 -32.99
C LYS A 6 7.92 9.73 -31.93
N GLU A 7 8.26 9.97 -30.66
CA GLU A 7 7.81 9.12 -29.54
C GLU A 7 6.29 9.03 -29.49
N ARG A 8 5.57 10.17 -29.62
CA ARG A 8 4.10 10.18 -29.64
C ARG A 8 3.52 9.31 -30.77
N ILE A 9 4.10 9.38 -31.98
CA ILE A 9 3.66 8.53 -33.10
C ILE A 9 3.91 7.05 -32.82
N GLU A 10 5.07 6.70 -32.24
CA GLU A 10 5.41 5.32 -31.89
C GLU A 10 4.49 4.77 -30.78
N ILE A 11 4.19 5.58 -29.76
CA ILE A 11 3.26 5.25 -28.67
C ILE A 11 1.85 5.00 -29.22
N ILE A 12 1.32 5.93 -30.04
CA ILE A 12 -0.01 5.77 -30.64
C ILE A 12 -0.08 4.50 -31.49
N LYS A 13 0.92 4.25 -32.35
CA LYS A 13 0.97 3.02 -33.16
C LYS A 13 0.99 1.78 -32.30
N PHE A 14 1.81 1.76 -31.24
CA PHE A 14 1.87 0.65 -30.32
C PHE A 14 0.51 0.37 -29.68
N ILE A 15 -0.20 1.42 -29.23
CA ILE A 15 -1.55 1.29 -28.69
C ILE A 15 -2.52 0.74 -29.73
N GLU A 16 -2.52 1.28 -30.95
CA GLU A 16 -3.45 0.86 -32.01
C GLU A 16 -3.21 -0.58 -32.50
N GLU A 17 -1.96 -1.01 -32.58
CA GLU A 17 -1.58 -2.36 -33.00
C GLU A 17 -1.96 -3.42 -31.96
N ASN A 18 -1.76 -3.10 -30.67
CA ASN A 18 -1.89 -4.06 -29.57
C ASN A 18 -3.23 -4.01 -28.87
N PHE A 19 -3.77 -2.82 -28.60
CA PHE A 19 -4.97 -2.63 -27.78
C PHE A 19 -6.19 -2.30 -28.64
N GLY A 20 -6.05 -1.41 -29.62
CA GLY A 20 -7.09 -1.08 -30.59
C GLY A 20 -7.05 0.40 -30.96
N ARG A 21 -7.85 0.79 -31.97
CA ARG A 21 -7.88 2.17 -32.47
C ARG A 21 -8.28 3.14 -31.36
N ILE A 22 -7.49 4.21 -31.18
CA ILE A 22 -7.84 5.29 -30.26
C ILE A 22 -9.00 6.07 -30.86
N GLU A 23 -10.12 6.13 -30.14
CA GLU A 23 -11.29 6.91 -30.55
C GLU A 23 -11.15 8.36 -30.11
N GLU A 24 -10.74 8.56 -28.86
CA GLU A 24 -10.66 9.87 -28.23
C GLU A 24 -9.45 9.95 -27.30
N VAL A 25 -8.92 11.17 -27.15
CA VAL A 25 -7.96 11.53 -26.10
C VAL A 25 -8.51 12.76 -25.40
N TYR A 26 -8.63 12.70 -24.08
CA TYR A 26 -9.15 13.79 -23.25
C TYR A 26 -8.29 13.98 -22.00
N GLU A 27 -8.19 15.23 -21.54
CA GLU A 27 -7.50 15.56 -20.30
C GLU A 27 -8.39 15.25 -19.09
N VAL A 28 -7.81 14.63 -18.07
CA VAL A 28 -8.49 14.31 -16.81
C VAL A 28 -7.78 15.04 -15.67
N ASP A 29 -8.56 15.82 -14.92
CA ASP A 29 -8.09 16.51 -13.73
C ASP A 29 -8.22 15.61 -12.49
N TYR A 30 -7.14 15.49 -11.71
CA TYR A 30 -7.10 14.79 -10.43
C TYR A 30 -6.38 15.66 -9.39
N GLY A 31 -7.16 16.41 -8.61
CA GLY A 31 -6.62 17.33 -7.61
C GLY A 31 -5.84 18.49 -8.24
N ASN A 32 -4.51 18.48 -8.10
CA ASN A 32 -3.59 19.46 -8.67
C ASN A 32 -2.76 18.91 -9.85
N PHE A 33 -3.13 17.74 -10.35
CA PHE A 33 -2.48 17.02 -11.43
C PHE A 33 -3.50 16.83 -12.58
N SER A 34 -3.07 17.01 -13.83
CA SER A 34 -3.86 16.67 -15.01
C SER A 34 -3.06 15.75 -15.93
N LEU A 35 -3.76 14.86 -16.63
CA LEU A 35 -3.15 13.88 -17.53
C LEU A 35 -4.06 13.58 -18.72
N ASP A 36 -3.50 13.43 -19.90
CA ASP A 36 -4.27 12.94 -21.04
C ASP A 36 -4.56 11.44 -20.86
N VAL A 37 -5.77 11.02 -21.22
CA VAL A 37 -6.19 9.62 -21.25
C VAL A 37 -6.69 9.30 -22.65
N ALA A 38 -6.11 8.28 -23.28
CA ALA A 38 -6.60 7.69 -24.51
C ALA A 38 -7.68 6.64 -24.22
N GLN A 39 -8.77 6.73 -24.98
CA GLN A 39 -9.86 5.76 -24.94
C GLN A 39 -9.89 4.95 -26.23
N VAL A 40 -9.84 3.62 -26.07
CA VAL A 40 -10.13 2.64 -27.11
C VAL A 40 -11.52 2.08 -26.84
N ASN A 41 -12.41 2.15 -27.83
CA ASN A 41 -13.78 1.66 -27.70
C ASN A 41 -13.89 0.14 -27.92
N PRO A 42 -14.93 -0.51 -27.35
CA PRO A 42 -15.24 -1.91 -27.60
C PRO A 42 -15.40 -2.22 -29.09
N THR A 43 -14.96 -3.41 -29.47
CA THR A 43 -15.17 -4.01 -30.79
C THR A 43 -15.72 -5.43 -30.63
N GLU A 44 -16.13 -6.07 -31.72
CA GLU A 44 -16.57 -7.49 -31.67
C GLU A 44 -15.46 -8.43 -31.19
N GLU A 45 -14.19 -8.17 -31.57
CA GLU A 45 -13.04 -8.97 -31.15
C GLU A 45 -12.60 -8.67 -29.72
N LYS A 46 -12.74 -7.41 -29.29
CA LYS A 46 -12.38 -6.93 -27.94
C LYS A 46 -13.57 -6.17 -27.35
N PRO A 47 -14.52 -6.88 -26.73
CA PRO A 47 -15.77 -6.29 -26.26
C PRO A 47 -15.56 -5.59 -24.92
N TYR A 48 -14.65 -4.61 -24.85
CA TYR A 48 -14.34 -3.83 -23.65
C TYR A 48 -13.68 -2.50 -24.05
N TYR A 49 -13.84 -1.49 -23.22
CA TYR A 49 -13.09 -0.24 -23.30
C TYR A 49 -11.68 -0.48 -22.78
N THR A 50 -10.71 0.24 -23.33
CA THR A 50 -9.38 0.38 -22.73
C THR A 50 -9.09 1.86 -22.52
N LEU A 51 -8.88 2.26 -21.27
CA LEU A 51 -8.41 3.60 -20.91
C LEU A 51 -6.91 3.50 -20.64
N ILE A 52 -6.13 4.38 -21.24
CA ILE A 52 -4.67 4.35 -21.19
C ILE A 52 -4.18 5.76 -20.89
N THR A 53 -3.33 5.91 -19.88
CA THR A 53 -2.69 7.21 -19.64
C THR A 53 -1.78 7.58 -20.81
N LEU A 54 -1.72 8.87 -21.12
CA LEU A 54 -0.81 9.46 -22.08
C LEU A 54 -0.15 10.67 -21.42
N GLY A 55 1.12 10.52 -21.06
CA GLY A 55 1.88 11.59 -20.42
C GLY A 55 2.57 11.15 -19.15
N MET A 56 2.14 10.04 -18.53
CA MET A 56 2.74 9.56 -17.28
C MET A 56 4.21 9.23 -17.54
N GLY A 57 4.51 8.57 -18.66
CA GLY A 57 5.86 8.19 -19.03
C GLY A 57 6.70 9.33 -19.62
N GLU A 58 6.20 10.57 -19.68
CA GLU A 58 7.03 11.75 -19.96
C GLU A 58 7.96 12.06 -18.78
N HIS A 59 7.59 11.60 -17.59
CA HIS A 59 8.29 11.80 -16.34
C HIS A 59 8.91 10.49 -15.85
N LYS A 60 10.15 10.60 -15.36
CA LYS A 60 10.86 9.44 -14.83
C LYS A 60 10.30 9.13 -13.44
N MET A 61 9.76 7.93 -13.26
CA MET A 61 9.45 7.36 -11.96
C MET A 61 10.74 7.21 -11.14
N TYR A 62 10.63 7.23 -9.82
CA TYR A 62 11.80 7.14 -8.96
C TYR A 62 12.20 5.68 -8.75
N ASN A 63 13.12 5.20 -9.60
CA ASN A 63 13.69 3.86 -9.54
C ASN A 63 15.14 3.95 -8.99
N GLN A 64 15.38 3.38 -7.81
CA GLN A 64 16.68 3.40 -7.12
C GLN A 64 17.67 2.32 -7.62
N ASN A 65 18.01 2.39 -8.89
CA ASN A 65 19.05 1.56 -9.54
C ASN A 65 18.65 0.12 -9.88
N ASN A 66 17.36 -0.19 -10.06
CA ASN A 66 16.96 -1.47 -10.60
C ASN A 66 16.88 -1.39 -12.14
N GLU A 67 17.95 -1.81 -12.83
CA GLU A 67 18.02 -1.84 -14.30
C GLU A 67 17.03 -2.85 -14.94
N ASN A 68 16.35 -3.65 -14.11
CA ASN A 68 15.50 -4.74 -14.56
C ASN A 68 14.11 -4.31 -15.06
N PHE A 69 13.69 -3.07 -14.82
CA PHE A 69 12.40 -2.56 -15.32
C PHE A 69 12.46 -1.08 -15.68
N SER A 70 11.54 -0.65 -16.54
CA SER A 70 11.55 0.72 -17.04
C SER A 70 11.27 1.75 -15.93
N SER A 71 11.98 2.88 -15.98
CA SER A 71 11.67 4.05 -15.15
C SER A 71 10.55 4.92 -15.73
N TYR A 72 9.93 4.53 -16.85
CA TYR A 72 8.83 5.26 -17.48
C TYR A 72 7.70 4.27 -17.75
N ALA A 73 6.49 4.65 -17.35
CA ALA A 73 5.32 3.80 -17.55
C ALA A 73 4.11 4.59 -18.02
N GLU A 74 3.22 3.90 -18.73
CA GLU A 74 1.82 4.27 -18.86
C GLU A 74 0.97 3.20 -18.18
N LEU A 75 -0.11 3.62 -17.54
CA LEU A 75 -1.08 2.75 -16.89
C LEU A 75 -2.31 2.57 -17.79
N MET A 76 -2.96 1.42 -17.68
CA MET A 76 -4.20 1.15 -18.39
C MET A 76 -5.18 0.34 -17.57
N ILE A 77 -6.48 0.59 -17.77
CA ILE A 77 -7.58 -0.19 -17.21
C ILE A 77 -8.53 -0.61 -18.33
N SER A 78 -8.98 -1.88 -18.30
CA SER A 78 -9.92 -2.40 -19.30
C SER A 78 -11.29 -2.57 -18.66
N LEU A 79 -12.31 -1.91 -19.20
CA LEU A 79 -13.66 -1.83 -18.62
C LEU A 79 -14.67 -2.53 -19.52
N PRO A 80 -15.69 -3.21 -18.98
CA PRO A 80 -16.66 -3.95 -19.77
C PRO A 80 -17.46 -3.02 -20.70
N PRO A 81 -18.06 -3.53 -21.79
CA PRO A 81 -18.62 -2.70 -22.85
C PRO A 81 -19.92 -1.98 -22.44
N ASP A 82 -20.49 -2.37 -21.31
CA ASP A 82 -21.64 -1.76 -20.66
C ASP A 82 -21.25 -0.81 -19.51
N TRP A 83 -19.96 -0.46 -19.39
CA TRP A 83 -19.48 0.52 -18.39
C TRP A 83 -20.21 1.86 -18.52
N ASN A 84 -20.75 2.34 -17.41
CA ASN A 84 -21.60 3.54 -17.39
C ASN A 84 -20.82 4.78 -16.94
N PHE A 85 -20.18 5.48 -17.88
CA PHE A 85 -19.39 6.71 -17.63
C PHE A 85 -20.21 7.88 -17.06
N GLU A 86 -21.54 7.86 -17.17
CA GLU A 86 -22.41 8.91 -16.61
C GLU A 86 -22.80 8.64 -15.15
N ASN A 87 -22.59 7.41 -14.67
CA ASN A 87 -22.95 7.01 -13.31
C ASN A 87 -21.74 7.10 -12.39
N LYS A 88 -21.83 7.99 -11.39
CA LYS A 88 -20.77 8.19 -10.39
C LYS A 88 -20.29 6.91 -9.71
N LYS A 89 -21.11 5.87 -9.59
CA LYS A 89 -20.72 4.58 -9.00
C LYS A 89 -19.70 3.80 -9.85
N TYR A 90 -19.48 4.20 -11.09
CA TYR A 90 -18.57 3.62 -12.06
C TYR A 90 -17.35 4.54 -12.31
N ASN A 91 -17.29 5.71 -11.67
CA ASN A 91 -16.17 6.64 -11.85
C ASN A 91 -14.85 6.08 -11.29
N TRP A 92 -14.94 5.17 -10.32
CA TRP A 92 -13.79 4.61 -9.63
C TRP A 92 -12.72 4.04 -10.57
N GLY A 93 -13.10 3.47 -11.73
CA GLY A 93 -12.13 2.93 -12.68
C GLY A 93 -11.20 4.01 -13.26
N LEU A 94 -11.73 5.20 -13.54
CA LEU A 94 -10.95 6.34 -13.99
C LEU A 94 -10.24 7.03 -12.82
N ASP A 95 -10.92 7.18 -11.69
CA ASP A 95 -10.36 7.80 -10.49
C ASP A 95 -9.12 7.01 -9.99
N GLU A 96 -9.20 5.68 -9.98
CA GLU A 96 -8.11 4.77 -9.60
C GLU A 96 -6.95 4.85 -10.60
N LEU A 97 -7.24 4.88 -11.91
CA LEU A 97 -6.21 5.06 -12.94
C LEU A 97 -5.41 6.34 -12.70
N MET A 98 -6.10 7.45 -12.41
CA MET A 98 -5.49 8.75 -12.17
C MET A 98 -4.77 8.82 -10.82
N HIS A 99 -5.34 8.22 -9.79
CA HIS A 99 -4.72 8.11 -8.47
C HIS A 99 -3.38 7.40 -8.59
N LEU A 100 -3.37 6.21 -9.19
CA LEU A 100 -2.15 5.41 -9.37
C LEU A 100 -1.14 6.08 -10.32
N ALA A 101 -1.58 6.80 -11.36
CA ALA A 101 -0.67 7.58 -12.22
C ALA A 101 0.02 8.72 -11.45
N HIS A 102 -0.64 9.28 -10.44
CA HIS A 102 -0.10 10.35 -9.62
C HIS A 102 0.90 9.84 -8.55
N ILE A 103 0.72 8.61 -8.05
CA ILE A 103 1.53 8.06 -6.95
C ILE A 103 3.03 8.17 -7.21
N PRO A 104 3.61 7.73 -8.34
CA PRO A 104 5.07 7.79 -8.56
C PRO A 104 5.70 9.17 -8.39
N PHE A 105 4.97 10.24 -8.73
CA PHE A 105 5.48 11.61 -8.73
C PHE A 105 5.23 12.35 -7.43
N SER A 106 4.11 12.06 -6.78
CA SER A 106 3.84 12.55 -5.42
C SER A 106 4.59 11.74 -4.37
N PHE A 107 4.87 10.47 -4.68
CA PHE A 107 5.37 9.46 -3.78
C PHE A 107 6.78 8.91 -4.06
N TYR A 108 7.60 9.57 -4.90
CA TYR A 108 8.95 9.09 -5.27
C TYR A 108 9.00 7.55 -5.39
N TYR A 109 8.13 7.02 -6.23
CA TYR A 109 7.88 5.58 -6.37
C TYR A 109 8.09 5.13 -7.82
N ALA A 110 8.13 3.82 -8.06
CA ALA A 110 8.14 3.22 -9.39
C ALA A 110 7.39 1.89 -9.39
N TYR A 111 6.59 1.66 -10.42
CA TYR A 111 5.84 0.40 -10.56
C TYR A 111 6.66 -0.72 -11.18
N GLU A 112 6.46 -1.92 -10.65
CA GLU A 112 6.88 -3.19 -11.22
C GLU A 112 5.71 -4.17 -11.33
N TRP A 113 5.93 -5.26 -12.08
CA TRP A 113 4.93 -6.32 -12.19
C TRP A 113 4.65 -6.94 -10.83
N GLY A 114 3.36 -7.12 -10.53
CA GLY A 114 2.89 -7.71 -9.28
C GLY A 114 2.85 -6.73 -8.12
N HIS A 115 3.11 -5.43 -8.35
CA HIS A 115 2.84 -4.38 -7.37
C HIS A 115 1.36 -4.37 -6.97
N LEU A 116 1.09 -4.09 -5.69
CA LEU A 116 -0.24 -4.14 -5.10
C LEU A 116 -0.58 -2.80 -4.43
N GLU A 117 -1.80 -2.34 -4.62
CA GLU A 117 -2.36 -1.16 -3.95
C GLU A 117 -3.74 -1.50 -3.39
N ASN A 118 -4.09 -0.97 -2.22
CA ASN A 118 -5.38 -1.21 -1.57
C ASN A 118 -6.06 0.12 -1.26
N ASN A 119 -7.34 0.23 -1.62
CA ASN A 119 -8.20 1.35 -1.30
C ASN A 119 -8.79 1.22 0.12
N PHE A 120 -8.52 0.11 0.82
CA PHE A 120 -9.03 -0.34 2.13
C PHE A 120 -10.54 -0.58 2.17
N GLU A 121 -11.30 0.20 1.42
CA GLU A 121 -12.73 0.09 1.22
C GLU A 121 -13.05 -0.34 -0.22
N PRO A 122 -14.21 -0.95 -0.47
CA PRO A 122 -14.66 -1.24 -1.82
C PRO A 122 -14.68 0.01 -2.72
N PHE A 123 -14.25 -0.13 -3.97
CA PHE A 123 -14.16 0.99 -4.92
C PHE A 123 -15.52 1.68 -5.17
N SER A 124 -16.63 0.95 -5.02
CA SER A 124 -17.96 1.53 -5.07
C SER A 124 -18.99 0.64 -4.40
N SER A 125 -20.21 1.14 -4.22
CA SER A 125 -21.33 0.35 -3.69
C SER A 125 -21.80 -0.80 -4.60
N GLU A 126 -21.26 -0.91 -5.82
CA GLU A 126 -21.65 -1.93 -6.81
C GLU A 126 -20.64 -3.08 -6.91
N THR A 127 -19.60 -3.09 -6.09
CA THR A 127 -18.59 -4.14 -6.07
C THR A 127 -17.98 -4.29 -4.68
N ASN A 128 -17.43 -5.47 -4.36
CA ASN A 128 -16.59 -5.63 -3.17
C ASN A 128 -15.09 -5.67 -3.52
N LEU A 129 -14.73 -5.38 -4.77
CA LEU A 129 -13.33 -5.15 -5.16
C LEU A 129 -12.83 -3.88 -4.46
N SER A 130 -11.66 -3.95 -3.85
CA SER A 130 -11.09 -2.87 -3.03
C SER A 130 -9.60 -2.64 -3.27
N ALA A 131 -8.94 -3.50 -4.06
CA ALA A 131 -7.50 -3.43 -4.29
C ALA A 131 -7.16 -3.57 -5.77
N VAL A 132 -5.93 -3.25 -6.16
CA VAL A 132 -5.41 -3.37 -7.53
C VAL A 132 -4.07 -4.08 -7.53
N ALA A 133 -3.88 -5.00 -8.48
CA ALA A 133 -2.57 -5.47 -8.90
C ALA A 133 -2.13 -4.80 -10.20
N ILE A 134 -0.85 -4.46 -10.29
CA ILE A 134 -0.22 -3.90 -11.50
C ILE A 134 0.45 -5.04 -12.26
N LEU A 135 -0.18 -5.47 -13.35
CA LEU A 135 0.28 -6.61 -14.15
C LEU A 135 0.70 -6.16 -15.55
N TYR A 136 1.28 -7.07 -16.33
CA TYR A 136 1.49 -6.83 -17.75
C TYR A 136 0.16 -6.89 -18.49
N PRO A 137 -0.04 -6.05 -19.52
CA PRO A 137 -1.26 -6.05 -20.29
C PRO A 137 -1.39 -7.29 -21.16
N GLU A 138 -2.62 -7.73 -21.40
CA GLU A 138 -2.91 -8.77 -22.37
C GLU A 138 -2.66 -8.22 -23.79
N MET A 139 -1.78 -8.87 -24.54
CA MET A 139 -1.33 -8.45 -25.86
C MET A 139 -1.50 -9.56 -26.90
N LYS A 140 -1.53 -9.18 -28.19
CA LYS A 140 -1.63 -10.14 -29.31
C LYS A 140 -0.40 -11.05 -29.41
N GLU A 141 0.77 -10.53 -29.06
CA GLU A 141 2.03 -11.25 -29.02
C GLU A 141 2.52 -11.33 -27.57
N GLU A 142 3.27 -12.38 -27.22
CA GLU A 142 3.92 -12.49 -25.91
C GLU A 142 4.97 -11.38 -25.74
N ASN A 143 4.52 -10.24 -25.22
CA ASN A 143 5.32 -9.10 -24.82
C ASN A 143 4.83 -8.65 -23.44
N SER A 144 5.72 -8.17 -22.59
CA SER A 144 5.39 -7.60 -21.30
C SER A 144 4.69 -6.23 -21.38
N GLY A 145 4.40 -5.70 -22.57
CA GLY A 145 3.97 -4.31 -22.74
C GLY A 145 5.13 -3.31 -22.83
N LEU A 146 6.34 -3.76 -23.15
CA LEU A 146 7.51 -2.89 -23.25
C LEU A 146 7.66 -2.32 -24.66
N LEU A 147 7.64 -0.98 -24.77
CA LEU A 147 7.92 -0.22 -25.99
C LEU A 147 9.29 0.46 -25.87
N LYS A 148 10.24 0.10 -26.74
CA LYS A 148 11.56 0.74 -26.80
C LYS A 148 11.50 1.99 -27.65
N LEU A 149 11.58 3.16 -27.03
CA LEU A 149 11.65 4.45 -27.72
C LEU A 149 13.11 4.88 -27.89
N GLU A 150 13.33 5.94 -28.65
CA GLU A 150 14.68 6.46 -28.93
C GLU A 150 15.48 6.84 -27.68
N ASN A 151 14.83 7.44 -26.68
CA ASN A 151 15.50 7.98 -25.50
C ASN A 151 15.18 7.22 -24.20
N ARG A 152 14.20 6.32 -24.23
CA ARG A 152 13.69 5.63 -23.04
C ARG A 152 12.98 4.35 -23.42
N ASP A 153 12.93 3.40 -22.51
CA ASP A 153 11.98 2.31 -22.60
C ASP A 153 10.67 2.76 -21.91
N LEU A 154 9.51 2.48 -22.49
CA LEU A 154 8.20 2.83 -21.95
C LEU A 154 7.44 1.53 -21.66
N GLN A 155 7.07 1.32 -20.41
CA GLN A 155 6.37 0.11 -19.97
C GLN A 155 4.87 0.38 -19.80
N PHE A 156 4.03 -0.38 -20.47
CA PHE A 156 2.59 -0.35 -20.23
C PHE A 156 2.24 -1.33 -19.10
N TYR A 157 1.45 -0.91 -18.13
CA TYR A 157 0.94 -1.79 -17.09
C TYR A 157 -0.58 -1.74 -16.99
N GLN A 158 -1.17 -2.92 -16.78
CA GLN A 158 -2.59 -3.12 -16.64
C GLN A 158 -2.97 -3.15 -15.15
N LEU A 159 -3.96 -2.32 -14.79
CA LEU A 159 -4.63 -2.36 -13.50
C LEU A 159 -5.59 -3.55 -13.49
N VAL A 160 -5.44 -4.43 -12.49
CA VAL A 160 -6.27 -5.62 -12.31
C VAL A 160 -6.89 -5.60 -10.91
N PRO A 161 -8.19 -5.31 -10.76
CA PRO A 161 -8.83 -5.23 -9.46
C PRO A 161 -8.88 -6.57 -8.73
N LEU A 162 -8.61 -6.52 -7.43
CA LEU A 162 -8.61 -7.63 -6.48
C LEU A 162 -9.65 -7.42 -5.38
N TYR A 163 -10.15 -8.54 -4.84
CA TYR A 163 -10.79 -8.53 -3.53
C TYR A 163 -9.75 -8.40 -2.44
N ASP A 164 -10.15 -7.88 -1.27
CA ASP A 164 -9.25 -7.70 -0.13
C ASP A 164 -8.56 -9.02 0.29
N GLU A 165 -9.28 -10.15 0.26
CA GLU A 165 -8.70 -11.45 0.60
C GLU A 165 -7.58 -11.88 -0.37
N GLU A 166 -7.76 -11.56 -1.65
CA GLU A 166 -6.79 -11.85 -2.70
C GLU A 166 -5.57 -10.93 -2.58
N TYR A 167 -5.79 -9.64 -2.31
CA TYR A 167 -4.73 -8.68 -2.00
C TYR A 167 -3.91 -9.15 -0.80
N ASN A 168 -4.55 -9.48 0.33
CA ASN A 168 -3.85 -9.94 1.54
C ASN A 168 -3.08 -11.24 1.30
N PHE A 169 -3.65 -12.17 0.53
CA PHE A 169 -2.94 -13.38 0.13
C PHE A 169 -1.71 -13.04 -0.73
N ALA A 170 -1.85 -12.17 -1.73
CA ALA A 170 -0.78 -11.78 -2.64
C ALA A 170 0.31 -10.96 -1.94
N LEU A 171 -0.05 -10.11 -0.96
CA LEU A 171 0.89 -9.36 -0.15
C LEU A 171 1.79 -10.31 0.64
N LYS A 172 1.20 -11.34 1.25
CA LYS A 172 1.91 -12.33 2.07
C LYS A 172 2.69 -13.36 1.27
N ASN A 173 2.11 -13.84 0.17
CA ASN A 173 2.62 -15.00 -0.57
C ASN A 173 3.21 -14.62 -1.93
N GLY A 174 3.08 -13.37 -2.35
CA GLY A 174 3.46 -12.87 -3.67
C GLY A 174 2.38 -13.10 -4.73
N MET A 175 2.24 -12.12 -5.64
CA MET A 175 1.24 -12.13 -6.72
C MET A 175 1.31 -13.40 -7.59
N LYS A 176 2.51 -13.92 -7.86
CA LYS A 176 2.69 -15.15 -8.63
C LYS A 176 1.98 -16.36 -8.00
N ASN A 177 1.97 -16.45 -6.67
CA ASN A 177 1.30 -17.56 -5.99
C ASN A 177 -0.22 -17.41 -6.01
N LEU A 178 -0.74 -16.17 -5.95
CA LEU A 178 -2.17 -15.92 -6.15
C LEU A 178 -2.61 -16.39 -7.56
N LEU A 179 -1.87 -16.01 -8.60
CA LEU A 179 -2.18 -16.43 -9.98
C LEU A 179 -2.08 -17.95 -10.17
N LEU A 180 -1.26 -18.66 -9.39
CA LEU A 180 -1.19 -20.12 -9.41
C LEU A 180 -2.40 -20.78 -8.72
N LEU A 181 -3.03 -20.09 -7.75
CA LEU A 181 -4.29 -20.54 -7.14
C LEU A 181 -5.48 -20.31 -8.06
N ASP A 182 -5.43 -19.28 -8.89
CA ASP A 182 -6.49 -18.92 -9.83
C ASP A 182 -6.54 -19.85 -11.06
N VAL A 183 -6.74 -21.14 -10.82
CA VAL A 183 -6.81 -22.18 -11.86
C VAL A 183 -7.97 -21.97 -12.84
N GLU A 184 -9.01 -21.27 -12.41
CA GLU A 184 -10.19 -20.93 -13.21
C GLU A 184 -10.06 -19.59 -13.95
N LYS A 185 -8.96 -18.84 -13.73
CA LYS A 185 -8.71 -17.51 -14.31
C LYS A 185 -9.84 -16.51 -14.01
N LYS A 186 -10.31 -16.49 -12.77
CA LYS A 186 -11.32 -15.56 -12.27
C LYS A 186 -10.77 -14.13 -12.21
N ILE A 187 -9.50 -13.97 -11.84
CA ILE A 187 -8.82 -12.67 -11.88
C ILE A 187 -8.59 -12.33 -13.36
N ASN A 188 -9.31 -11.32 -13.83
CA ASN A 188 -9.33 -10.92 -15.23
C ASN A 188 -8.86 -9.48 -15.39
N TYR A 189 -8.17 -9.21 -16.50
CA TYR A 189 -7.69 -7.87 -16.84
C TYR A 189 -8.82 -6.93 -17.30
N VAL A 190 -9.92 -7.48 -17.83
CA VAL A 190 -11.17 -6.73 -18.00
C VAL A 190 -11.89 -6.75 -16.66
N VAL A 191 -12.21 -5.56 -16.15
CA VAL A 191 -12.93 -5.40 -14.89
C VAL A 191 -14.27 -6.13 -14.96
N ASP A 192 -14.47 -7.05 -14.02
CA ASP A 192 -15.76 -7.63 -13.71
C ASP A 192 -16.07 -7.36 -12.24
N MET A 193 -16.98 -6.40 -12.01
CA MET A 193 -17.36 -5.96 -10.66
C MET A 193 -18.02 -7.06 -9.82
N GLN A 194 -18.46 -8.15 -10.45
CA GLN A 194 -19.23 -9.22 -9.83
C GLN A 194 -18.56 -10.59 -9.98
N ARG A 195 -17.30 -10.64 -10.43
CA ARG A 195 -16.56 -11.92 -10.55
C ARG A 195 -16.53 -12.66 -9.23
N GLU A 196 -16.49 -13.98 -9.27
CA GLU A 196 -16.24 -14.77 -8.06
C GLU A 196 -14.82 -14.52 -7.53
N LYS A 197 -14.65 -14.62 -6.20
CA LYS A 197 -13.34 -14.59 -5.56
C LYS A 197 -12.56 -15.87 -5.89
N VAL A 198 -11.23 -15.77 -5.95
CA VAL A 198 -10.33 -16.93 -6.08
C VAL A 198 -10.19 -17.66 -4.75
N LEU A 199 -10.19 -16.93 -3.65
CA LEU A 199 -10.09 -17.47 -2.30
C LEU A 199 -11.02 -16.73 -1.35
N GLU A 200 -11.44 -17.43 -0.30
CA GLU A 200 -12.28 -16.91 0.77
C GLU A 200 -11.71 -17.42 2.09
N TYR A 201 -11.57 -16.51 3.05
CA TYR A 201 -11.17 -16.86 4.41
C TYR A 201 -12.41 -17.28 5.20
N SER A 202 -12.27 -18.31 6.04
CA SER A 202 -13.28 -18.62 7.05
C SER A 202 -13.44 -17.46 8.04
N GLU A 203 -14.59 -17.38 8.73
CA GLU A 203 -14.81 -16.33 9.73
C GLU A 203 -13.74 -16.34 10.84
N GLU A 204 -13.24 -17.52 11.22
CA GLU A 204 -12.13 -17.65 12.18
C GLU A 204 -10.81 -17.06 11.62
N GLU A 205 -10.53 -17.27 10.33
CA GLU A 205 -9.35 -16.68 9.68
C GLU A 205 -9.47 -15.17 9.53
N LYS A 206 -10.68 -14.63 9.27
CA LYS A 206 -10.94 -13.20 9.24
C LYS A 206 -10.75 -12.57 10.62
N GLU A 207 -11.34 -13.16 11.67
CA GLU A 207 -11.14 -12.69 13.05
C GLU A 207 -9.65 -12.68 13.44
N LEU A 208 -8.87 -13.68 13.00
CA LEU A 208 -7.42 -13.72 13.24
C LEU A 208 -6.63 -12.67 12.44
N GLN A 209 -7.13 -12.23 11.30
CA GLN A 209 -6.55 -11.13 10.50
C GLN A 209 -6.92 -9.78 11.12
N ASP A 210 -8.19 -9.56 11.46
CA ASP A 210 -8.67 -8.34 12.11
C ASP A 210 -8.05 -8.10 13.50
N ASP A 211 -7.61 -9.18 14.15
CA ASP A 211 -6.86 -9.10 15.41
C ASP A 211 -5.45 -8.50 15.21
N ILE A 212 -4.88 -8.52 14.00
CA ILE A 212 -3.57 -7.90 13.71
C ILE A 212 -3.75 -6.38 13.58
N MET A 213 -3.14 -5.63 14.49
CA MET A 213 -3.14 -4.16 14.44
C MET A 213 -1.93 -3.60 13.70
N ASP A 214 -0.81 -4.33 13.68
CA ASP A 214 0.40 -3.96 12.96
C ASP A 214 1.20 -5.22 12.64
N SER A 215 1.72 -5.35 11.41
CA SER A 215 2.52 -6.51 11.00
C SER A 215 3.82 -6.10 10.35
N SER A 216 4.91 -6.74 10.76
CA SER A 216 6.19 -6.60 10.10
C SER A 216 6.17 -7.05 8.64
N GLU A 217 5.24 -7.93 8.22
CA GLU A 217 5.15 -8.36 6.82
C GLU A 217 4.83 -7.15 5.91
N TRP A 218 3.97 -6.24 6.36
CA TRP A 218 3.60 -5.01 5.63
C TRP A 218 4.83 -4.11 5.42
N HIS A 219 5.65 -3.96 6.46
CA HIS A 219 6.87 -3.14 6.44
C HIS A 219 8.06 -3.82 5.74
N LEU A 220 8.17 -5.15 5.81
CA LEU A 220 9.22 -5.93 5.15
C LEU A 220 9.08 -5.86 3.62
N GLY A 221 7.84 -5.81 3.12
CA GLY A 221 7.57 -5.59 1.70
C GLY A 221 8.26 -4.33 1.19
N ASP A 222 8.02 -3.20 1.86
CA ASP A 222 8.66 -1.92 1.56
C ASP A 222 10.18 -1.94 1.79
N TYR A 223 10.63 -2.58 2.87
CA TYR A 223 12.06 -2.70 3.19
C TYR A 223 12.83 -3.35 2.03
N TYR A 224 12.34 -4.48 1.50
CA TYR A 224 13.02 -5.19 0.43
C TYR A 224 12.82 -4.54 -0.94
N SER A 225 11.60 -4.11 -1.28
CA SER A 225 11.29 -3.53 -2.60
C SER A 225 12.02 -2.20 -2.83
N LYS A 226 12.11 -1.36 -1.80
CA LYS A 226 12.83 -0.08 -1.84
C LYS A 226 14.34 -0.24 -1.60
N GLY A 227 14.80 -1.47 -1.34
CA GLY A 227 16.21 -1.79 -1.11
C GLY A 227 16.82 -1.01 0.05
N ILE A 228 16.09 -0.87 1.17
CA ILE A 228 16.53 -0.09 2.33
C ILE A 228 17.89 -0.62 2.86
N GLU A 229 18.83 0.29 3.12
CA GLU A 229 20.22 -0.05 3.50
C GLU A 229 20.48 0.19 5.00
N VAL A 230 19.58 -0.26 5.85
CA VAL A 230 19.73 -0.27 7.32
C VAL A 230 19.50 -1.69 7.84
N ASP A 231 19.80 -1.96 9.11
CA ASP A 231 19.54 -3.29 9.65
C ASP A 231 18.03 -3.60 9.65
N GLU A 232 17.63 -4.74 9.09
CA GLU A 232 16.24 -5.20 8.99
C GLU A 232 15.49 -5.19 10.33
N ILE A 233 16.22 -5.31 11.46
CA ILE A 233 15.63 -5.21 12.79
C ILE A 233 14.91 -3.86 13.04
N ASN A 234 15.22 -2.81 12.27
CA ASN A 234 14.56 -1.52 12.36
C ASN A 234 13.09 -1.54 11.91
N VAL A 235 12.67 -2.53 11.13
CA VAL A 235 11.26 -2.78 10.79
C VAL A 235 10.39 -2.95 12.05
N TYR A 236 10.99 -3.42 13.13
CA TYR A 236 10.28 -3.73 14.38
C TYR A 236 10.35 -2.58 15.39
N ASN A 237 10.94 -1.42 15.03
CA ASN A 237 11.19 -0.32 15.96
C ASN A 237 9.91 0.18 16.63
N HIS A 238 8.91 0.59 15.85
CA HIS A 238 7.67 1.18 16.39
C HIS A 238 6.78 0.14 17.08
N LEU A 239 6.74 -1.10 16.56
CA LEU A 239 6.07 -2.21 17.23
C LEU A 239 6.66 -2.44 18.63
N ALA A 240 8.00 -2.45 18.74
CA ALA A 240 8.69 -2.64 20.02
C ALA A 240 8.46 -1.46 20.99
N ILE A 241 8.43 -0.23 20.47
CA ILE A 241 8.13 0.98 21.27
C ILE A 241 6.73 0.88 21.88
N PHE A 242 5.72 0.58 21.06
CA PHE A 242 4.34 0.52 21.55
C PHE A 242 4.13 -0.63 22.55
N LEU A 243 4.69 -1.81 22.25
CA LEU A 243 4.63 -2.96 23.16
C LEU A 243 5.31 -2.67 24.51
N ARG A 244 6.48 -2.01 24.49
CA ARG A 244 7.17 -1.61 25.71
C ARG A 244 6.34 -0.62 26.53
N TRP A 245 5.77 0.39 25.88
CA TRP A 245 4.90 1.36 26.54
C TRP A 245 3.69 0.69 27.19
N ALA A 246 3.04 -0.24 26.49
CA ALA A 246 1.92 -1.01 27.02
C ALA A 246 2.32 -1.90 28.20
N MET A 247 3.53 -2.49 28.17
CA MET A 247 4.09 -3.25 29.28
C MET A 247 4.30 -2.38 30.52
N GLU A 248 4.88 -1.19 30.36
CA GLU A 248 5.12 -0.24 31.46
C GLU A 248 3.82 0.31 32.07
N ASN A 249 2.73 0.37 31.29
CA ASN A 249 1.42 0.86 31.73
C ASN A 249 0.43 -0.24 32.13
N SER A 250 0.88 -1.50 32.24
CA SER A 250 0.03 -2.65 32.62
C SER A 250 -1.16 -2.89 31.67
N PHE A 251 -0.95 -2.69 30.37
CA PHE A 251 -1.99 -2.88 29.33
C PHE A 251 -1.97 -4.28 28.71
N LEU A 252 -0.98 -5.09 29.01
CA LEU A 252 -0.91 -6.47 28.53
C LEU A 252 -2.00 -7.34 29.17
N ALA A 253 -2.67 -8.16 28.38
CA ALA A 253 -3.71 -9.07 28.86
C ALA A 253 -3.15 -10.26 29.64
N ASP A 254 -3.98 -10.83 30.53
CA ASP A 254 -3.62 -11.96 31.37
C ASP A 254 -3.16 -13.19 30.56
N ASN A 255 -3.80 -13.47 29.43
CA ASN A 255 -3.42 -14.56 28.52
C ASN A 255 -2.03 -14.33 27.91
N PHE A 256 -1.71 -13.09 27.50
CA PHE A 256 -0.41 -12.70 26.99
C PHE A 256 0.67 -12.84 28.08
N LEU A 257 0.41 -12.29 29.27
CA LEU A 257 1.32 -12.40 30.41
C LEU A 257 1.52 -13.85 30.84
N LYS A 258 0.48 -14.69 30.81
CA LYS A 258 0.58 -16.13 31.08
C LYS A 258 1.48 -16.84 30.07
N ALA A 259 1.44 -16.44 28.81
CA ALA A 259 2.27 -17.02 27.76
C ALA A 259 3.72 -16.55 27.81
N TYR A 260 3.96 -15.26 28.11
CA TYR A 260 5.25 -14.62 27.83
C TYR A 260 5.96 -13.97 29.04
N SER A 261 5.34 -13.85 30.21
CA SER A 261 5.92 -13.13 31.38
C SER A 261 7.35 -13.58 31.73
N LYS A 262 7.60 -14.89 31.79
CA LYS A 262 8.94 -15.45 32.07
C LYS A 262 10.00 -15.00 31.07
N GLU A 263 9.63 -14.80 29.81
CA GLU A 263 10.56 -14.31 28.80
C GLU A 263 10.73 -12.80 28.86
N LEU A 264 9.69 -12.07 29.25
CA LEU A 264 9.73 -10.63 29.43
C LEU A 264 10.60 -10.22 30.63
N GLU A 265 10.69 -11.05 31.67
CA GLU A 265 11.57 -10.84 32.84
C GLU A 265 13.05 -10.62 32.45
N LYS A 266 13.50 -11.13 31.30
CA LYS A 266 14.89 -10.91 30.86
C LYS A 266 15.16 -9.45 30.48
N TYR A 267 14.11 -8.67 30.19
CA TYR A 267 14.21 -7.28 29.80
C TYR A 267 14.02 -6.30 30.96
N THR A 268 13.36 -6.70 32.07
CA THR A 268 12.99 -5.80 33.17
C THR A 268 14.16 -5.28 34.02
N PHE A 269 15.39 -5.75 33.78
CA PHE A 269 16.59 -5.40 34.55
C PHE A 269 17.71 -4.81 33.69
N GLN A 270 17.38 -4.28 32.50
CA GLN A 270 18.36 -3.70 31.59
C GLN A 270 18.26 -2.17 31.59
N ASP A 271 19.40 -1.50 31.42
CA ASP A 271 19.47 -0.04 31.25
C ASP A 271 18.75 0.42 29.95
N PHE A 272 18.57 -0.51 29.02
CA PHE A 272 17.86 -0.32 27.76
C PHE A 272 17.01 -1.56 27.47
N ILE A 273 15.69 -1.38 27.33
CA ILE A 273 14.75 -2.45 27.03
C ILE A 273 14.50 -2.46 25.52
N ASP A 274 15.12 -3.42 24.81
CA ASP A 274 14.92 -3.65 23.39
C ASP A 274 14.02 -4.88 23.15
N LEU A 275 12.77 -4.64 22.75
CA LEU A 275 11.80 -5.68 22.46
C LEU A 275 11.77 -6.13 20.99
N ARG A 276 12.62 -5.58 20.10
CA ARG A 276 12.52 -5.86 18.65
C ARG A 276 12.71 -7.34 18.32
N GLU A 277 13.70 -7.98 18.94
CA GLU A 277 13.93 -9.42 18.82
C GLU A 277 12.76 -10.25 19.39
N PHE A 278 12.12 -9.76 20.45
CA PHE A 278 10.94 -10.42 21.02
C PHE A 278 9.76 -10.34 20.06
N VAL A 279 9.49 -9.16 19.49
CA VAL A 279 8.45 -8.97 18.47
C VAL A 279 8.75 -9.86 17.25
N LYS A 280 9.96 -9.76 16.69
CA LYS A 280 10.38 -10.52 15.51
C LYS A 280 10.23 -12.03 15.69
N TYR A 281 10.79 -12.61 16.75
CA TYR A 281 10.89 -14.07 16.86
C TYR A 281 9.80 -14.72 17.72
N ARG A 282 9.27 -14.03 18.73
CA ARG A 282 8.29 -14.61 19.65
C ARG A 282 6.86 -14.25 19.25
N LEU A 283 6.65 -13.02 18.81
CA LEU A 283 5.36 -12.57 18.27
C LEU A 283 5.26 -12.77 16.75
N LYS A 284 6.34 -13.26 16.12
CA LYS A 284 6.44 -13.47 14.67
C LYS A 284 6.17 -12.20 13.86
N GLY A 285 6.50 -11.05 14.42
CA GLY A 285 6.39 -9.76 13.75
C GLY A 285 5.02 -9.10 13.80
N ASP A 286 4.01 -9.71 14.43
CA ASP A 286 2.69 -9.09 14.57
C ASP A 286 2.51 -8.45 15.94
N LEU A 287 1.89 -7.28 15.98
CA LEU A 287 1.15 -6.80 17.14
C LEU A 287 -0.34 -7.09 16.94
N ARG A 288 -0.98 -7.57 18.01
CA ARG A 288 -2.37 -8.01 17.96
C ARG A 288 -3.21 -7.35 19.06
N LYS A 289 -4.46 -7.01 18.74
CA LYS A 289 -5.44 -6.43 19.69
C LYS A 289 -5.64 -7.37 20.89
N SER A 290 -5.60 -8.68 20.67
CA SER A 290 -5.67 -9.72 21.70
C SER A 290 -4.52 -9.76 22.70
N PHE A 291 -3.41 -9.04 22.44
CA PHE A 291 -2.29 -8.92 23.39
C PHE A 291 -2.61 -7.96 24.54
N PHE A 292 -3.63 -7.11 24.39
CA PHE A 292 -3.97 -6.07 25.34
C PHE A 292 -5.23 -6.42 26.14
N ASN A 293 -5.29 -5.95 27.39
CA ASN A 293 -6.49 -6.04 28.22
C ASN A 293 -7.60 -5.10 27.71
N ASP A 294 -8.78 -5.14 28.32
CA ASP A 294 -9.94 -4.38 27.82
C ASP A 294 -9.67 -2.87 27.74
N VAL A 295 -8.95 -2.29 28.70
CA VAL A 295 -8.57 -0.87 28.68
C VAL A 295 -7.57 -0.60 27.56
N GLY A 296 -6.55 -1.46 27.41
CA GLY A 296 -5.55 -1.34 26.37
C GLY A 296 -6.14 -1.47 24.97
N LYS A 297 -7.12 -2.37 24.77
CA LYS A 297 -7.84 -2.53 23.49
C LYS A 297 -8.60 -1.26 23.11
N GLU A 298 -9.29 -0.64 24.05
CA GLU A 298 -10.01 0.61 23.77
C GLU A 298 -9.06 1.76 23.44
N PHE A 299 -7.88 1.82 24.08
CA PHE A 299 -6.87 2.82 23.75
C PHE A 299 -6.20 2.53 22.39
N VAL A 300 -5.91 1.27 22.07
CA VAL A 300 -5.44 0.84 20.74
C VAL A 300 -6.46 1.26 19.67
N ARG A 301 -7.74 1.03 19.90
CA ARG A 301 -8.81 1.48 18.98
C ARG A 301 -8.83 3.00 18.79
N TYR A 302 -8.53 3.76 19.84
CA TYR A 302 -8.53 5.23 19.78
C TYR A 302 -7.28 5.81 19.09
N TYR A 303 -6.10 5.19 19.24
CA TYR A 303 -4.82 5.79 18.84
C TYR A 303 -4.07 5.03 17.72
N TYR A 304 -4.42 3.76 17.49
CA TYR A 304 -3.73 2.88 16.56
C TYR A 304 -4.65 2.35 15.44
N ASP A 305 -5.97 2.32 15.61
CA ASP A 305 -6.87 1.96 14.51
C ASP A 305 -7.15 3.19 13.61
N TYR A 306 -7.21 2.97 12.30
CA TYR A 306 -7.40 4.02 11.26
C TYR A 306 -8.80 4.64 11.24
N ASP A 307 -9.74 4.14 12.05
CA ASP A 307 -11.16 4.53 12.03
C ASP A 307 -11.43 5.95 12.57
N PHE A 308 -10.43 6.64 13.15
CA PHE A 308 -10.57 7.98 13.73
C PHE A 308 -9.89 9.05 12.86
N ASP A 309 -10.69 9.61 11.96
CA ASP A 309 -10.30 10.41 10.79
C ASP A 309 -9.74 11.83 11.06
N ASP A 310 -9.38 12.21 12.30
CA ASP A 310 -8.80 13.54 12.56
C ASP A 310 -8.04 13.64 13.90
N GLY A 311 -6.76 13.26 13.89
CA GLY A 311 -5.75 14.04 14.63
C GLY A 311 -4.62 13.30 15.35
N ASP A 312 -4.85 12.10 15.89
CA ASP A 312 -3.85 11.37 16.69
C ASP A 312 -3.76 9.91 16.22
N PHE A 313 -2.64 9.54 15.59
CA PHE A 313 -2.43 8.19 15.03
C PHE A 313 -0.97 7.76 15.23
N PHE A 314 -0.75 6.63 15.89
CA PHE A 314 0.60 6.24 16.35
C PHE A 314 1.63 6.11 15.22
N PRO A 315 1.37 5.42 14.10
CA PRO A 315 2.30 5.41 12.97
C PRO A 315 2.58 6.81 12.39
N ALA A 316 1.59 7.71 12.34
CA ALA A 316 1.84 9.10 11.93
C ALA A 316 2.73 9.85 12.93
N ASP A 317 2.62 9.58 14.24
CA ASP A 317 3.50 10.15 15.25
C ASP A 317 4.95 9.64 15.13
N ILE A 318 5.13 8.38 14.70
CA ILE A 318 6.44 7.82 14.37
C ILE A 318 7.05 8.56 13.16
N ASP A 319 6.26 8.82 12.12
CA ASP A 319 6.69 9.61 10.97
C ASP A 319 7.03 11.06 11.34
N ASN A 320 6.19 11.69 12.17
CA ASN A 320 6.43 13.04 12.68
C ASN A 320 7.73 13.10 13.52
N TYR A 321 8.00 12.07 14.31
CA TYR A 321 9.26 11.92 15.02
C TYR A 321 10.42 11.83 14.04
N ALA A 322 10.33 10.97 13.02
CA ALA A 322 11.36 10.84 11.99
C ALA A 322 11.63 12.17 11.28
N LYS A 323 10.57 12.89 10.88
CA LYS A 323 10.64 14.22 10.26
C LYS A 323 11.36 15.22 11.15
N ARG A 324 11.10 15.20 12.46
CA ARG A 324 11.77 16.07 13.44
C ARG A 324 13.26 15.76 13.57
N ILE A 325 13.64 14.48 13.59
CA ILE A 325 15.04 14.06 13.74
C ILE A 325 15.88 14.34 12.48
N PHE A 326 15.36 14.01 11.30
CA PHE A 326 16.09 14.22 10.05
C PHE A 326 16.00 15.65 9.52
N GLY A 327 14.98 16.39 9.94
CA GLY A 327 14.62 17.68 9.37
C GLY A 327 13.90 17.53 8.03
N GLU A 328 13.02 18.49 7.73
CA GLU A 328 12.09 18.43 6.60
C GLU A 328 12.75 18.15 5.25
N LYS A 329 13.90 18.79 4.98
CA LYS A 329 14.62 18.62 3.72
C LYS A 329 15.12 17.18 3.52
N ARG A 330 15.62 16.53 4.58
CA ARG A 330 16.14 15.15 4.47
C ARG A 330 15.01 14.13 4.57
N TYR A 331 13.97 14.41 5.35
CA TYR A 331 12.77 13.59 5.43
C TYR A 331 12.12 13.36 4.06
N TYR A 332 11.93 14.42 3.26
CA TYR A 332 11.41 14.30 1.90
C TYR A 332 12.48 14.00 0.84
N SER A 333 13.70 13.68 1.26
CA SER A 333 14.76 13.38 0.31
C SER A 333 14.65 11.95 -0.21
N PRO A 334 15.15 11.68 -1.43
CA PRO A 334 15.17 10.33 -1.94
C PRO A 334 16.10 9.36 -1.17
N GLU A 335 16.98 9.89 -0.31
CA GLU A 335 17.90 9.11 0.55
C GLU A 335 17.15 8.16 1.50
N LEU A 336 16.06 8.65 2.10
CA LEU A 336 15.32 7.92 3.13
C LEU A 336 14.19 7.06 2.54
N LYS A 337 14.04 7.05 1.22
CA LYS A 337 13.17 6.13 0.47
C LYS A 337 11.71 6.09 0.95
N ARG A 338 11.24 7.16 1.61
CA ARG A 338 9.95 7.29 2.30
C ARG A 338 9.71 6.38 3.49
N GLU A 339 10.71 5.61 3.86
CA GLU A 339 10.69 4.80 5.06
C GLU A 339 11.56 5.45 6.13
N ALA A 340 11.43 6.78 6.32
CA ALA A 340 12.33 7.54 7.19
C ALA A 340 12.38 6.95 8.62
N TYR A 341 11.27 6.41 9.12
CA TYR A 341 11.22 5.74 10.42
C TYR A 341 12.14 4.50 10.51
N LEU A 342 12.40 3.80 9.40
CA LEU A 342 13.35 2.68 9.35
C LEU A 342 14.80 3.15 9.51
N TYR A 343 15.11 4.41 9.20
CA TYR A 343 16.45 4.97 9.34
C TYR A 343 16.75 5.52 10.74
N LEU A 344 15.76 5.49 11.65
CA LEU A 344 15.95 5.96 13.01
C LEU A 344 16.87 5.02 13.79
N ASN A 345 17.81 5.61 14.53
CA ASN A 345 18.58 4.87 15.52
C ASN A 345 17.65 4.43 16.64
N PHE A 346 17.69 3.14 16.97
CA PHE A 346 16.90 2.58 18.06
C PHE A 346 17.69 2.65 19.37
N ASP A 347 17.40 3.66 20.18
CA ASP A 347 18.02 3.90 21.48
C ASP A 347 16.97 4.28 22.55
N GLU A 348 17.42 4.37 23.80
CA GLU A 348 16.54 4.72 24.92
C GLU A 348 15.93 6.11 24.74
N LYS A 349 16.64 7.04 24.08
CA LYS A 349 16.12 8.39 23.84
C LYS A 349 14.92 8.33 22.90
N TYR A 350 14.99 7.56 21.82
CA TYR A 350 13.87 7.37 20.91
C TYR A 350 12.64 6.81 21.66
N TYR A 351 12.84 5.80 22.50
CA TYR A 351 11.75 5.28 23.33
C TYR A 351 11.16 6.35 24.25
N GLN A 352 11.98 7.09 25.00
CA GLN A 352 11.48 8.11 25.94
C GLN A 352 10.74 9.25 25.23
N ASP A 353 11.28 9.75 24.11
CA ASP A 353 10.61 10.77 23.31
C ASP A 353 9.24 10.28 22.79
N MET A 354 9.14 9.03 22.33
CA MET A 354 7.87 8.48 21.87
C MET A 354 6.92 8.18 23.03
N LYS A 355 7.42 7.70 24.17
CA LYS A 355 6.65 7.50 25.38
C LYS A 355 5.95 8.80 25.81
N GLU A 356 6.63 9.94 25.76
CA GLU A 356 6.01 11.24 26.06
C GLU A 356 4.85 11.59 25.13
N VAL A 357 4.96 11.24 23.83
CA VAL A 357 3.88 11.42 22.85
C VAL A 357 2.70 10.51 23.20
N ILE A 358 2.94 9.21 23.39
CA ILE A 358 1.90 8.24 23.71
C ILE A 358 1.21 8.61 25.04
N ASP A 359 1.96 8.99 26.08
CA ASP A 359 1.43 9.43 27.37
C ASP A 359 0.52 10.66 27.21
N LYS A 360 0.89 11.62 26.35
CA LYS A 360 0.06 12.80 26.09
C LYS A 360 -1.27 12.43 25.45
N ILE A 361 -1.25 11.54 24.47
CA ILE A 361 -2.47 11.07 23.79
C ILE A 361 -3.33 10.25 24.74
N TYR A 362 -2.74 9.36 25.52
CA TYR A 362 -3.45 8.59 26.55
C TYR A 362 -4.15 9.49 27.58
N ASN A 363 -3.47 10.53 28.07
CA ASN A 363 -4.08 11.49 28.99
C ASN A 363 -5.19 12.35 28.34
N LYS A 364 -5.11 12.61 27.03
CA LYS A 364 -6.19 13.26 26.28
C LYS A 364 -7.41 12.33 26.22
N TRP A 365 -7.21 11.08 25.82
CA TRP A 365 -8.25 10.07 25.74
C TRP A 365 -8.99 9.87 27.08
N LEU A 366 -8.27 9.76 28.19
CA LEU A 366 -8.88 9.64 29.52
C LEU A 366 -9.81 10.82 29.86
N LYS A 367 -9.40 12.06 29.53
CA LYS A 367 -10.23 13.25 29.76
C LYS A 367 -11.49 13.27 28.89
N GLU A 368 -11.39 12.77 27.66
CA GLU A 368 -12.54 12.67 26.77
C GLU A 368 -13.56 11.65 27.32
N LEU A 369 -13.11 10.50 27.81
CA LEU A 369 -13.98 9.51 28.47
C LEU A 369 -14.71 10.07 29.70
N GLU A 370 -14.04 10.90 30.51
CA GLU A 370 -14.66 11.58 31.65
C GLU A 370 -15.79 12.53 31.22
N ASN A 371 -15.69 13.15 30.04
CA ASN A 371 -16.72 14.05 29.50
C ASN A 371 -17.95 13.29 28.96
N TYR A 372 -17.81 12.03 28.53
CA TYR A 372 -18.93 11.19 28.12
C TYR A 372 -19.70 10.57 29.29
N SER A 373 -19.12 10.60 30.49
CA SER A 373 -19.69 10.04 31.71
C SER A 373 -20.48 11.07 32.55
N ASN A 374 -20.54 12.33 32.10
CA ASN A 374 -21.33 13.43 32.66
C ASN A 374 -22.47 13.82 31.70
#